data_AF-A0A4Q3VJJ9-F1
#
_entry.id   AF-A0A4Q3VJJ9-F1
#
_cell.length_a   1.000
_cell.length_b   1.000
_cell.length_c   1.000
_cell.angle_alpha   90.00
_cell.angle_beta   90.00
_cell.angle_gamma   90.00
#
_symmetry.space_group_name_H-M   'P 1'
#
loop_
_entity.id
_entity.type
_entity.pdbx_description
1 polymer ?
#
loop_
_entity_poly.entity_id
_entity_poly.type
_entity_poly.pdbx_seq_one_letter_code
_entity_poly.pdbx_strand_id
1 'polypeptide(L)'
;MEVREMEFGAFLPQGRLTKAETHLARRRLFFRAAGMAALALLGFAFSAYLTAEWEKPGIERYLSLLPSLTILLFAVGSFLSEWRRSYVRFPAGADRGFLVGRKGFGEALVDGDRFAPIEGEWTSWEDLGAFQAPATVVRRDWSEIAIPHPLVPILKREMEARKA
;
A
#
# COMPACT_ATOMS: atom_id res chain seq x y z
N MET A 1 -2.37 -8.19 -0.28
CA MET A 1 -2.30 -9.58 -0.76
C MET A 1 -1.15 -10.21 0.00
N GLU A 2 -1.40 -11.15 0.91
CA GLU A 2 -0.30 -11.95 1.50
C GLU A 2 0.13 -12.95 0.41
N VAL A 3 1.41 -12.95 0.08
CA VAL A 3 1.93 -13.77 -1.02
C VAL A 3 2.90 -14.79 -0.42
N ARG A 4 2.72 -16.07 -0.76
CA ARG A 4 3.53 -17.18 -0.25
C ARG A 4 4.94 -17.14 -0.86
N GLU A 5 5.92 -17.59 -0.07
CA GLU A 5 7.35 -17.69 -0.41
C GLU A 5 7.62 -18.28 -1.81
N MET A 6 6.80 -19.25 -2.25
CA MET A 6 6.95 -19.91 -3.55
C MET A 6 6.74 -19.00 -4.78
N GLU A 7 6.23 -17.77 -4.64
CA GLU A 7 6.15 -16.80 -5.74
C GLU A 7 7.39 -15.91 -5.88
N PHE A 8 8.29 -15.92 -4.88
CA PHE A 8 9.48 -15.08 -4.83
C PHE A 8 10.75 -15.92 -4.93
N GLY A 9 11.65 -15.54 -5.84
CA GLY A 9 12.86 -16.30 -6.15
C GLY A 9 14.05 -15.94 -5.26
N ALA A 10 14.15 -14.69 -4.81
CA ALA A 10 15.22 -14.23 -3.94
C ALA A 10 14.76 -13.14 -2.98
N PHE A 11 15.10 -13.28 -1.70
CA PHE A 11 14.96 -12.24 -0.68
C PHE A 11 16.36 -11.78 -0.23
N LEU A 12 16.62 -10.48 -0.30
CA LEU A 12 17.83 -9.87 0.21
C LEU A 12 17.52 -9.08 1.48
N PRO A 13 17.90 -9.57 2.66
CA PRO A 13 17.67 -8.85 3.91
C PRO A 13 18.50 -7.56 3.94
N GLN A 14 17.88 -6.46 4.37
CA GLN A 14 18.55 -5.18 4.59
C GLN A 14 18.72 -4.85 6.07
N GLY A 15 17.85 -5.37 6.92
CA GLY A 15 17.91 -5.18 8.37
C GLY A 15 16.56 -5.46 9.04
N ARG A 16 16.56 -5.47 10.37
CA ARG A 16 15.31 -5.57 11.14
C ARG A 16 14.69 -4.20 11.32
N LEU A 17 13.36 -4.14 11.17
CA LEU A 17 12.62 -2.94 11.54
C LEU A 17 12.77 -2.67 13.03
N THR A 18 13.29 -1.49 13.34
CA THR A 18 13.27 -0.97 14.70
C THR A 18 11.83 -0.60 15.10
N LYS A 19 11.56 -0.62 16.41
CA LYS A 19 10.25 -0.22 16.95
C LYS A 19 9.85 1.20 16.50
N ALA A 20 10.82 2.10 16.36
CA ALA A 20 10.61 3.47 15.89
C ALA A 20 10.13 3.52 14.43
N GLU A 21 10.76 2.75 13.54
CA GLU A 21 10.38 2.66 12.12
C GLU A 21 9.00 2.02 11.95
N THR A 22 8.72 0.97 12.72
CA THR A 22 7.38 0.35 12.75
C THR A 22 6.32 1.37 13.18
N HIS A 23 6.59 2.19 14.20
CA HIS A 23 5.67 3.25 14.63
C HIS A 23 5.49 4.33 13.57
N LEU A 24 6.56 4.74 12.89
CA LEU A 24 6.51 5.76 11.83
C LEU A 24 5.66 5.27 10.64
N ALA A 25 5.88 4.03 10.18
CA ALA A 25 5.12 3.42 9.10
C ALA A 25 3.63 3.30 9.47
N ARG A 26 3.32 2.82 10.68
CA ARG A 26 1.94 2.76 11.20
C ARG A 26 1.29 4.14 11.27
N ARG A 27 2.03 5.17 11.69
CA ARG A 27 1.53 6.55 11.75
C ARG A 27 1.15 7.09 10.38
N ARG A 28 2.00 6.90 9.36
CA ARG A 28 1.72 7.38 7.99
C ARG A 28 0.45 6.74 7.42
N LEU A 29 0.30 5.43 7.60
CA LEU A 29 -0.92 4.70 7.20
C LEU A 29 -2.15 5.18 7.97
N PHE A 30 -2.04 5.39 9.29
CA PHE A 30 -3.11 5.97 10.09
C PHE A 30 -3.56 7.32 9.54
N PHE A 31 -2.62 8.23 9.27
CA PHE A 31 -2.94 9.57 8.79
C PHE A 31 -3.61 9.57 7.42
N ARG A 32 -3.17 8.70 6.50
CA ARG A 32 -3.83 8.53 5.20
C ARG A 32 -5.27 8.04 5.35
N ALA A 33 -5.45 6.99 6.16
CA ALA A 33 -6.75 6.40 6.39
C ALA A 33 -7.68 7.39 7.13
N ALA A 34 -7.17 8.08 8.15
CA ALA A 34 -7.92 9.08 8.92
C ALA A 34 -8.29 10.28 8.06
N GLY A 35 -7.41 10.70 7.15
CA GLY A 35 -7.70 11.75 6.16
C GLY A 35 -8.86 11.36 5.23
N MET A 36 -8.89 10.11 4.75
CA MET A 36 -10.01 9.60 3.95
C MET A 36 -11.32 9.55 4.73
N ALA A 37 -11.29 9.12 6.00
CA ALA A 37 -12.47 9.12 6.87
C ALA A 37 -12.97 10.55 7.15
N ALA A 38 -12.06 11.50 7.37
CA ALA A 38 -12.39 12.91 7.57
C ALA A 38 -12.99 13.55 6.30
N LEU A 39 -12.45 13.26 5.11
CA LEU A 39 -13.01 13.68 3.83
C LEU A 39 -14.41 13.12 3.61
N ALA A 40 -14.64 11.85 3.95
CA ALA A 40 -15.97 11.23 3.86
C ALA A 40 -16.98 11.87 4.82
N LEU A 41 -16.57 12.19 6.05
CA LEU A 41 -17.40 12.90 7.04
C LEU A 41 -17.71 14.33 6.58
N LEU A 42 -16.74 15.04 6.00
CA LEU A 42 -16.96 16.37 5.42
C LEU A 42 -17.91 16.31 4.22
N GLY A 43 -17.75 15.33 3.33
CA GLY A 43 -18.66 15.11 2.22
C GLY A 43 -20.09 14.80 2.68
N PHE A 44 -20.25 13.99 3.74
CA PHE A 44 -21.54 13.73 4.36
C PHE A 44 -22.17 15.01 4.95
N ALA A 45 -21.41 15.76 5.74
CA ALA A 45 -21.88 17.01 6.36
C ALA A 45 -22.24 18.06 5.30
N PHE A 46 -21.45 18.17 4.25
CA PHE A 46 -21.71 19.06 3.11
C PHE A 46 -22.95 18.63 2.31
N SER A 47 -23.12 17.32 2.08
CA SER A 47 -24.33 16.79 1.46
C SER A 47 -25.57 17.11 2.30
N ALA A 48 -25.53 16.86 3.61
CA ALA A 48 -26.64 17.15 4.53
C ALA A 48 -26.93 18.65 4.66
N TYR A 49 -25.92 19.50 4.47
CA TYR A 49 -26.07 20.96 4.43
C TYR A 49 -26.72 21.42 3.10
N LEU A 50 -26.22 20.95 1.95
CA LEU A 50 -26.74 21.29 0.63
C LEU A 50 -28.18 20.81 0.41
N THR A 51 -28.56 19.66 0.95
CA THR A 51 -29.92 19.13 0.79
C THR A 51 -30.95 19.79 1.71
N ALA A 52 -30.54 20.76 2.55
CA ALA A 52 -31.41 21.52 3.46
C ALA A 52 -32.47 20.63 4.14
N GLU A 53 -32.07 19.42 4.55
CA GLU A 53 -32.99 18.38 5.04
C GLU A 53 -33.68 18.74 6.36
N TRP A 54 -33.24 19.83 6.98
CA TRP A 54 -33.83 20.46 8.14
C TRP A 54 -35.24 21.01 7.86
N GLU A 55 -35.58 21.29 6.59
CA GLU A 55 -36.89 21.80 6.18
C GLU A 55 -37.89 20.70 5.76
N LYS A 56 -37.43 19.46 5.54
CA LYS A 56 -38.32 18.35 5.16
C LYS A 56 -39.01 17.76 6.40
N PRO A 57 -40.34 17.83 6.52
CA PRO A 57 -41.04 17.23 7.65
C PRO A 57 -41.15 15.70 7.51
N GLY A 58 -41.04 14.99 8.64
CA GLY A 58 -41.42 13.56 8.73
C GLY A 58 -40.39 12.56 8.17
N ILE A 59 -40.90 11.44 7.64
CA ILE A 59 -40.10 10.27 7.20
C ILE A 59 -39.20 10.58 6.00
N GLU A 60 -39.58 11.55 5.16
CA GLU A 60 -38.83 11.91 3.95
C GLU A 60 -37.42 12.42 4.26
N ARG A 61 -37.24 13.07 5.42
CA ARG A 61 -35.93 13.48 5.94
C ARG A 61 -35.03 12.28 6.24
N TYR A 62 -35.58 11.22 6.82
CA TYR A 62 -34.81 10.01 7.11
C TYR A 62 -34.45 9.26 5.83
N LEU A 63 -35.37 9.22 4.86
CA LEU A 63 -35.13 8.58 3.56
C LEU A 63 -34.06 9.31 2.73
N SER A 64 -33.99 10.64 2.80
CA SER A 64 -32.98 11.40 2.07
C SER A 64 -31.58 11.30 2.67
N LEU A 65 -31.46 10.97 3.96
CA LEU A 65 -30.19 10.72 4.65
C LEU A 65 -29.59 9.32 4.39
N LEU A 66 -30.41 8.34 3.99
CA LEU A 66 -29.97 6.95 3.77
C LEU A 66 -28.77 6.80 2.80
N PRO A 67 -28.74 7.48 1.64
CA PRO A 67 -27.61 7.38 0.70
C PRO A 67 -26.31 7.88 1.35
N SER A 68 -26.38 9.03 2.01
CA SER A 68 -25.25 9.65 2.70
C SER A 68 -24.75 8.77 3.84
N LEU A 69 -25.67 8.16 4.60
CA LEU A 69 -25.33 7.22 5.68
C LEU A 69 -24.64 5.97 5.13
N THR A 70 -25.08 5.48 3.97
CA THR A 70 -24.49 4.31 3.29
C THR A 70 -23.06 4.61 2.84
N ILE A 71 -22.83 5.79 2.25
CA ILE A 71 -21.49 6.27 1.86
C ILE A 71 -20.58 6.37 3.09
N LEU A 72 -21.10 6.92 4.20
CA LEU A 72 -20.36 7.04 5.45
C LEU A 72 -19.96 5.66 6.00
N LEU A 73 -20.89 4.72 6.07
CA LEU A 73 -20.62 3.35 6.51
C LEU A 73 -19.59 2.65 5.62
N PHE A 74 -19.65 2.87 4.30
CA PHE A 74 -18.69 2.30 3.36
C PHE A 74 -17.29 2.91 3.55
N ALA A 75 -17.19 4.21 3.78
CA ALA A 75 -15.93 4.90 4.05
C ALA A 75 -15.31 4.46 5.39
N VAL A 76 -16.11 4.37 6.46
CA VAL A 76 -15.68 3.89 7.78
C VAL A 76 -15.28 2.41 7.74
N GLY A 77 -16.05 1.58 7.03
CA GLY A 77 -15.73 0.16 6.84
C GLY A 77 -14.42 -0.03 6.07
N SER A 78 -14.20 0.74 5.02
CA SER A 78 -12.94 0.76 4.26
C SER A 78 -11.77 1.21 5.14
N PHE A 79 -11.96 2.26 5.94
CA PHE A 79 -10.98 2.72 6.92
C PHE A 79 -10.62 1.62 7.93
N LEU A 80 -11.61 0.96 8.53
CA LEU A 80 -11.39 -0.12 9.50
C LEU A 80 -10.70 -1.33 8.89
N SER A 81 -11.04 -1.68 7.65
CA SER A 81 -10.35 -2.74 6.90
C SER A 81 -8.87 -2.39 6.68
N GLU A 82 -8.57 -1.19 6.22
CA GLU A 82 -7.20 -0.74 5.97
C GLU A 82 -6.40 -0.59 7.27
N TRP A 83 -7.04 -0.11 8.33
CA TRP A 83 -6.47 -0.03 9.68
C TRP A 83 -6.11 -1.42 10.22
N ARG A 84 -7.02 -2.38 10.11
CA ARG A 84 -6.80 -3.76 10.56
C ARG A 84 -5.72 -4.45 9.75
N ARG A 85 -5.71 -4.28 8.43
CA ARG A 85 -4.63 -4.75 7.55
C ARG A 85 -3.29 -4.14 7.94
N SER A 86 -3.26 -2.87 8.30
CA SER A 86 -2.04 -2.18 8.75
C SER A 86 -1.54 -2.70 10.09
N TYR A 87 -2.43 -2.97 11.05
CA TYR A 87 -2.01 -3.48 12.36
C TYR A 87 -1.39 -4.88 12.30
N VAL A 88 -1.89 -5.72 11.38
CA VAL A 88 -1.39 -7.09 11.17
C VAL A 88 -0.10 -7.12 10.32
N ARG A 89 0.10 -6.17 9.39
CA ARG A 89 1.24 -6.20 8.44
C ARG A 89 2.60 -5.77 9.01
N PHE A 90 2.65 -5.13 10.17
CA PHE A 90 3.91 -4.55 10.69
C PHE A 90 4.20 -4.99 12.12
N PRO A 91 4.47 -6.28 12.41
CA PRO A 91 4.99 -6.66 13.72
C PRO A 91 6.35 -6.00 13.95
N ALA A 92 6.59 -5.53 15.18
CA ALA A 92 7.90 -4.99 15.54
C ALA A 92 8.92 -6.14 15.50
N GLY A 93 10.03 -5.95 14.80
CA GLY A 93 11.05 -6.98 14.60
C GLY A 93 10.91 -7.82 13.34
N ALA A 94 9.95 -7.52 12.45
CA ALA A 94 9.92 -8.09 11.10
C ALA A 94 11.22 -7.75 10.34
N ASP A 95 11.73 -8.70 9.57
CA ASP A 95 12.90 -8.50 8.72
C ASP A 95 12.46 -7.67 7.49
N ARG A 96 13.14 -6.55 7.23
CA ARG A 96 12.96 -5.74 6.02
C ARG A 96 14.01 -6.13 5.01
N GLY A 97 13.59 -6.22 3.75
CA GLY A 97 14.52 -6.46 2.68
C GLY A 97 13.90 -6.20 1.32
N PHE A 98 14.69 -6.50 0.30
CA PHE A 98 14.23 -6.48 -1.08
C PHE A 98 13.83 -7.88 -1.50
N LEU A 99 12.70 -7.96 -2.17
CA LEU A 99 12.13 -9.18 -2.66
C LEU A 99 12.13 -9.14 -4.18
N VAL A 100 12.60 -10.21 -4.80
CA VAL A 100 12.56 -10.41 -6.26
C VAL A 100 11.75 -11.68 -6.52
N GLY A 101 10.68 -11.57 -7.30
CA GLY A 101 9.82 -12.71 -7.62
C GLY A 101 9.23 -12.68 -9.00
N ARG A 102 8.31 -13.62 -9.26
CA ARG A 102 7.75 -13.83 -10.60
C ARG A 102 6.95 -12.64 -11.13
N LYS A 103 6.39 -11.81 -10.24
CA LYS A 103 5.52 -10.68 -10.59
C LYS A 103 6.24 -9.33 -10.60
N GLY A 104 7.44 -9.25 -10.04
CA GLY A 104 8.17 -7.99 -9.93
C GLY A 104 9.24 -8.05 -8.84
N PHE A 105 9.69 -6.87 -8.44
CA PHE A 105 10.60 -6.70 -7.32
C PHE A 105 10.25 -5.42 -6.55
N GLY A 106 10.71 -5.35 -5.31
CA GLY A 106 10.54 -4.16 -4.48
C GLY A 106 10.88 -4.45 -3.04
N GLU A 107 10.77 -3.44 -2.19
CA GLU A 107 10.92 -3.65 -0.76
C GLU A 107 9.72 -4.42 -0.19
N ALA A 108 10.02 -5.33 0.72
CA ALA A 108 9.05 -6.13 1.42
C ALA A 108 9.46 -6.34 2.87
N LEU A 109 8.45 -6.62 3.68
CA LEU A 109 8.60 -7.07 5.05
C LEU A 109 8.35 -8.56 5.13
N VAL A 110 9.15 -9.21 5.94
CA VAL A 110 9.14 -10.65 6.17
C VAL A 110 8.85 -10.90 7.64
N ASP A 111 7.81 -11.68 7.88
CA ASP A 111 7.45 -12.18 9.21
C ASP A 111 7.24 -13.69 9.11
N GLY A 112 8.28 -14.45 9.47
CA GLY A 112 8.34 -15.89 9.19
C GLY A 112 8.22 -16.16 7.69
N ASP A 113 7.24 -16.97 7.29
CA ASP A 113 7.00 -17.34 5.88
C ASP A 113 6.09 -16.35 5.12
N ARG A 114 5.73 -15.22 5.75
CA ARG A 114 4.82 -14.22 5.17
C ARG A 114 5.59 -13.03 4.61
N PHE A 115 5.29 -12.70 3.35
CA PHE A 115 5.85 -11.54 2.66
C PHE A 115 4.77 -10.48 2.43
N ALA A 116 5.05 -9.26 2.87
CA ALA A 116 4.21 -8.10 2.65
C ALA A 116 5.00 -7.02 1.88
N PRO A 117 4.73 -6.77 0.59
CA PRO A 117 5.39 -5.71 -0.15
C PRO A 117 5.04 -4.35 0.46
N ILE A 118 6.02 -3.44 0.50
CA ILE A 118 5.82 -2.06 0.92
C ILE A 118 5.04 -1.35 -0.19
N GLU A 119 3.91 -0.76 0.18
CA GLU A 119 2.98 -0.14 -0.77
C GLU A 119 3.63 1.08 -1.44
N GLY A 120 3.66 1.07 -2.78
CA GLY A 120 4.30 2.10 -3.59
C GLY A 120 5.77 1.84 -3.95
N GLU A 121 6.39 0.80 -3.38
CA GLU A 121 7.78 0.41 -3.69
C GLU A 121 7.88 -0.87 -4.55
N TRP A 122 6.74 -1.53 -4.78
CA TRP A 122 6.67 -2.69 -5.67
C TRP A 122 6.65 -2.26 -7.14
N THR A 123 7.58 -2.80 -7.92
CA THR A 123 7.69 -2.57 -9.37
C THR A 123 7.38 -3.86 -10.10
N SER A 124 6.33 -3.85 -10.93
CA SER A 124 6.03 -4.94 -11.85
C SER A 124 7.11 -5.05 -12.92
N TRP A 125 7.42 -6.27 -13.36
CA TRP A 125 8.31 -6.47 -14.51
C TRP A 125 7.80 -5.82 -15.79
N GLU A 126 6.47 -5.71 -15.94
CA GLU A 126 5.84 -5.04 -17.08
C GLU A 126 6.07 -3.53 -17.08
N ASP A 127 6.21 -2.94 -15.91
CA ASP A 127 6.47 -1.50 -15.73
C ASP A 127 7.94 -1.15 -15.85
N LEU A 128 8.81 -2.14 -15.98
CA LEU A 128 10.25 -1.94 -16.01
C LEU A 128 10.70 -1.54 -17.42
N GLY A 129 11.43 -0.43 -17.51
CA GLY A 129 11.95 0.10 -18.76
C GLY A 129 13.39 -0.35 -19.00
N ALA A 130 14.33 0.14 -18.19
CA ALA A 130 15.75 -0.10 -18.38
C ALA A 130 16.53 -0.11 -17.07
N PHE A 131 17.68 -0.76 -17.09
CA PHE A 131 18.65 -0.71 -16.00
C PHE A 131 19.66 0.40 -16.28
N GLN A 132 19.83 1.35 -15.36
CA GLN A 132 20.88 2.37 -15.39
C GLN A 132 21.97 2.07 -14.36
N ALA A 133 23.22 2.21 -14.79
CA ALA A 133 24.37 2.08 -13.89
C ALA A 133 24.44 3.28 -12.93
N PRO A 134 24.91 3.09 -11.68
CA PRO A 134 25.46 1.85 -11.12
C PRO A 134 24.41 0.93 -10.47
N ALA A 135 23.28 1.46 -9.98
CA ALA A 135 22.24 0.68 -9.33
C ALA A 135 20.88 1.39 -9.34
N THR A 136 20.46 1.82 -10.52
CA THR A 136 19.17 2.49 -10.70
C THR A 136 18.34 1.71 -11.71
N VAL A 137 17.07 1.52 -11.41
CA VAL A 137 16.09 0.96 -12.34
C VAL A 137 15.19 2.09 -12.82
N VAL A 138 15.04 2.21 -14.12
CA VAL A 138 14.13 3.17 -14.76
C VAL A 138 12.86 2.43 -15.15
N ARG A 139 11.73 2.90 -14.62
CA ARG A 139 10.40 2.43 -14.99
C ARG A 139 9.98 3.05 -16.33
N ARG A 140 8.93 2.50 -16.95
CA ARG A 140 8.38 3.00 -18.23
C ARG A 140 7.80 4.41 -18.12
N ASP A 141 7.44 4.83 -16.93
CA ASP A 141 7.01 6.21 -16.61
C ASP A 141 8.21 7.16 -16.38
N TRP A 142 9.43 6.71 -16.66
CA TRP A 142 10.70 7.43 -16.42
C TRP A 142 11.02 7.69 -14.95
N SER A 143 10.29 7.08 -14.01
CA SER A 143 10.66 7.15 -12.61
C SER A 143 11.90 6.29 -12.33
N GLU A 144 12.81 6.83 -11.53
CA GLU A 144 14.06 6.19 -11.13
C GLU A 144 13.93 5.57 -9.74
N ILE A 145 14.34 4.30 -9.63
CA ILE A 145 14.36 3.55 -8.38
C ILE A 145 15.80 3.17 -8.07
N ALA A 146 16.34 3.74 -7.00
CA ALA A 146 17.62 3.30 -6.46
C ALA A 146 17.45 1.92 -5.83
N ILE A 147 18.27 0.96 -6.27
CA ILE A 147 18.29 -0.40 -5.74
C ILE A 147 19.63 -0.69 -5.05
N PRO A 148 19.65 -1.54 -4.01
CA PRO A 148 20.90 -1.99 -3.41
C PRO A 148 21.82 -2.66 -4.44
N HIS A 149 23.12 -2.32 -4.41
CA HIS A 149 24.14 -2.92 -5.28
C HIS A 149 24.13 -4.45 -5.34
N PRO A 150 23.88 -5.20 -4.23
CA PRO A 150 23.84 -6.66 -4.29
C PRO A 150 22.68 -7.24 -5.11
N LEU A 151 21.60 -6.47 -5.36
CA LEU A 151 20.45 -6.93 -6.16
C LEU A 151 20.64 -6.71 -7.66
N VAL A 152 21.52 -5.80 -8.06
CA VAL A 152 21.82 -5.49 -9.46
C VAL A 152 22.04 -6.75 -10.31
N PRO A 153 22.93 -7.69 -9.93
CA PRO A 153 23.14 -8.90 -10.73
C PRO A 153 21.91 -9.83 -10.77
N ILE A 154 21.12 -9.88 -9.68
CA ILE A 154 19.90 -10.72 -9.61
C ILE A 154 18.84 -10.16 -10.55
N LEU A 155 18.58 -8.85 -10.48
CA LEU A 155 17.60 -8.18 -11.33
C LEU A 155 18.00 -8.23 -12.81
N LYS A 156 19.29 -8.06 -13.13
CA LYS A 156 19.79 -8.21 -14.51
C LYS A 156 19.52 -9.61 -15.06
N ARG A 157 19.81 -10.67 -14.30
CA ARG A 157 19.54 -12.06 -14.72
C ARG A 157 18.05 -12.31 -14.94
N GLU A 158 17.20 -11.86 -14.03
CA GLU A 158 15.73 -12.01 -14.17
C GLU A 158 15.18 -11.24 -15.37
N MET A 159 15.73 -10.06 -15.67
CA MET A 159 15.37 -9.31 -16.88
C MET A 159 15.81 -10.02 -18.16
N GLU A 160 17.03 -10.54 -18.20
CA GLU A 160 17.56 -11.28 -19.36
C GLU A 160 16.75 -12.55 -19.63
N ALA A 161 16.44 -13.32 -18.57
CA ALA A 161 15.62 -14.52 -18.66
C ALA A 161 14.21 -14.29 -19.21
N ARG A 162 13.69 -13.05 -19.13
CA ARG A 162 12.37 -12.67 -19.65
C ARG A 162 12.38 -12.08 -21.05
N LYS A 163 13.56 -11.73 -21.56
CA LYS A 163 13.74 -11.26 -22.94
C LYS A 163 14.03 -12.42 -23.91
N ALA A 164 14.47 -13.56 -23.39
CA ALA A 164 14.64 -14.81 -24.11
C ALA A 164 13.31 -15.53 -24.33
#